data_AF-W1YJJ4-F1
#
_entry.id   AF-W1YJJ4-F1
#
_cell.length_a   1.000
_cell.length_b   1.000
_cell.length_c   1.000
_cell.angle_alpha   90.00
_cell.angle_beta   90.00
_cell.angle_gamma   90.00
#
_symmetry.space_group_name_H-M   'P 1'
#
loop_
_entity.id
_entity.type
_entity.pdbx_description
1 polymer ?
#
loop_
_entity_poly.entity_id
_entity_poly.type
_entity_poly.pdbx_seq_one_letter_code
_entity_poly.pdbx_strand_id
1 'polypeptide(L)' 'NARWEAEKAGHNRIGELRAHLDELRTKADLAERNGDFEEAGRLRYGEMPALEKQIRDAEASEAAAETVVGP' A
#
# COMPACT_ATOMS: atom_id res chain seq x y z
N ASN A 1 -6.47 -24.42 10.84
CA ASN A 1 -5.64 -23.95 9.71
C ASN A 1 -6.18 -22.70 9.04
N ALA A 2 -7.47 -22.58 8.72
CA ALA A 2 -8.00 -21.43 7.96
C ALA A 2 -7.73 -20.02 8.55
N ARG A 3 -7.72 -19.88 9.89
CA ARG A 3 -7.51 -18.58 10.55
C ARG A 3 -6.09 -18.04 10.37
N TRP A 4 -5.07 -18.89 10.48
CA TRP A 4 -3.67 -18.48 10.30
C TRP A 4 -3.35 -18.15 8.83
N GLU A 5 -3.98 -18.83 7.89
CA GLU A 5 -3.80 -18.50 6.46
C GLU A 5 -4.43 -17.16 6.10
N ALA A 6 -5.57 -16.81 6.70
CA ALA A 6 -6.19 -15.50 6.53
C ALA A 6 -5.34 -14.36 7.12
N GLU A 7 -4.77 -14.55 8.32
CA GLU A 7 -3.85 -13.59 8.94
C GLU A 7 -2.58 -13.39 8.10
N LYS A 8 -1.97 -14.48 7.60
CA LYS A 8 -0.80 -14.37 6.71
C LYS A 8 -1.11 -13.65 5.39
N ALA A 9 -2.29 -13.88 4.81
CA ALA A 9 -2.69 -13.25 3.56
C ALA A 9 -2.88 -11.72 3.75
N GLY A 10 -3.44 -11.29 4.87
CA GLY A 10 -3.56 -9.87 5.25
C GLY A 10 -2.21 -9.18 5.36
N HIS A 11 -1.29 -9.78 6.12
CA HIS A 11 0.05 -9.23 6.33
C HIS A 11 0.85 -9.15 5.02
N ASN A 12 0.79 -10.19 4.19
CA ASN A 12 1.45 -10.17 2.88
C ASN A 12 0.89 -9.07 1.98
N ARG A 13 -0.44 -8.88 1.98
CA ARG A 13 -1.11 -7.84 1.18
C ARG A 13 -0.63 -6.44 1.55
N ILE A 14 -0.51 -6.11 2.83
CA ILE A 14 -0.02 -4.80 3.28
C ILE A 14 1.45 -4.61 2.87
N GLY A 15 2.27 -5.66 3.01
CA GLY A 15 3.68 -5.64 2.55
C GLY A 15 3.82 -5.35 1.05
N GLU A 16 3.03 -6.03 0.22
CA GLU A 16 3.00 -5.80 -1.23
C GLU A 16 2.57 -4.38 -1.59
N LEU A 17 1.53 -3.85 -0.92
CA LEU A 17 1.06 -2.49 -1.16
C LEU A 17 2.12 -1.44 -0.78
N ARG A 18 2.84 -1.64 0.34
CA ARG A 18 3.94 -0.75 0.75
C ARG A 18 5.10 -0.80 -0.24
N ALA A 19 5.49 -1.99 -0.71
CA ALA A 19 6.53 -2.14 -1.72
C ALA A 19 6.18 -1.39 -3.02
N HIS A 20 4.93 -1.53 -3.48
CA HIS A 20 4.46 -0.82 -4.67
C HIS A 20 4.43 0.71 -4.44
N LEU A 21 4.07 1.19 -3.26
CA LEU A 21 4.14 2.63 -2.94
C LEU A 21 5.57 3.17 -3.08
N ASP A 22 6.57 2.43 -2.59
CA ASP A 22 7.98 2.83 -2.68
C ASP A 22 8.52 2.76 -4.13
N GLU A 23 8.04 1.82 -4.94
CA GLU A 23 8.31 1.80 -6.37
C GLU A 23 7.76 3.04 -7.08
N LEU A 24 6.51 3.43 -6.80
CA LEU A 24 5.91 4.63 -7.40
C LEU A 24 6.64 5.90 -6.97
N ARG A 25 7.09 5.99 -5.72
CA ARG A 25 7.92 7.11 -5.24
C ARG A 25 9.22 7.21 -6.04
N THR A 26 9.91 6.09 -6.21
CA THR A 26 11.15 6.02 -7.00
C THR A 26 10.89 6.41 -8.47
N LYS A 27 9.78 5.92 -9.05
CA LYS A 27 9.39 6.23 -10.43
C LYS A 27 9.07 7.72 -10.60
N ALA A 28 8.40 8.34 -9.62
CA ALA A 28 8.09 9.76 -9.65
C ALA A 28 9.35 10.64 -9.55
N ASP A 29 10.30 10.26 -8.71
CA ASP A 29 11.60 10.95 -8.63
C ASP A 29 12.40 10.80 -9.92
N LEU A 30 12.40 9.62 -10.53
CA LEU A 30 13.03 9.41 -11.83
C LEU A 30 12.36 10.27 -12.92
N ALA A 31 11.03 10.28 -12.96
CA ALA A 31 10.26 11.10 -13.89
C ALA A 31 10.58 12.60 -13.72
N GLU A 32 10.64 13.10 -12.49
CA GLU A 32 11.00 14.49 -12.22
C GLU A 32 12.42 14.81 -12.72
N ARG A 33 13.38 13.92 -12.48
CA ARG A 33 14.78 14.09 -12.94
C ARG A 33 14.93 14.05 -14.46
N ASN A 34 14.06 13.30 -15.13
CA ASN A 34 14.01 13.23 -16.60
C ASN A 34 13.23 14.37 -17.24
N GLY A 35 12.56 15.22 -16.45
CA GLY A 35 11.69 16.28 -16.94
C GLY A 35 10.26 15.85 -17.29
N ASP A 36 9.89 14.60 -16.97
CA ASP A 36 8.56 14.03 -17.15
C ASP A 36 7.61 14.46 -16.00
N PHE A 37 7.41 15.77 -15.85
CA PHE A 37 6.63 16.33 -14.73
C PHE A 37 5.16 15.90 -14.74
N GLU A 38 4.59 15.59 -15.91
CA GLU A 38 3.23 15.06 -16.02
C GLU A 38 3.11 13.69 -15.34
N GLU A 39 4.08 12.81 -15.59
CA GLU A 39 4.11 11.47 -15.00
C GLU A 39 4.40 11.56 -13.50
N ALA A 40 5.37 12.38 -13.08
CA ALA A 40 5.64 12.62 -11.67
C ALA A 40 4.40 13.14 -10.92
N GLY A 41 3.63 14.05 -11.54
CA GLY A 41 2.38 14.59 -11.01
C GLY A 41 1.29 13.52 -10.90
N ARG A 42 1.06 12.71 -11.95
CA ARG A 42 0.11 11.58 -11.92
C ARG A 42 0.44 10.61 -10.79
N LEU A 43 1.71 10.26 -10.64
CA LEU A 43 2.14 9.31 -9.61
C LEU A 43 1.93 9.90 -8.22
N ARG A 44 2.40 11.13 -7.97
CA ARG A 44 2.37 11.75 -6.62
C ARG A 44 0.97 12.13 -6.14
N TYR A 45 0.11 12.56 -7.06
CA TYR A 45 -1.21 13.07 -6.70
C TYR A 45 -2.37 12.17 -7.14
N GLY A 46 -2.10 11.11 -7.93
CA GLY A 46 -3.10 10.14 -8.37
C GLY A 46 -2.87 8.76 -7.76
N GLU A 47 -1.80 8.09 -8.18
CA GLU A 47 -1.57 6.69 -7.84
C GLU A 47 -1.11 6.47 -6.40
N MET A 48 -0.13 7.25 -5.92
CA MET A 48 0.37 7.12 -4.54
C MET A 48 -0.73 7.34 -3.49
N PRO A 49 -1.57 8.39 -3.55
CA PRO A 49 -2.65 8.57 -2.58
C PRO A 49 -3.67 7.42 -2.60
N ALA A 50 -3.92 6.83 -3.77
CA ALA A 50 -4.80 5.67 -3.91
C ALA A 50 -4.19 4.43 -3.24
N LEU A 51 -2.88 4.21 -3.37
CA LEU A 51 -2.19 3.13 -2.66
C LEU A 51 -2.14 3.36 -1.15
N GLU A 52 -1.83 4.58 -0.70
CA GLU A 52 -1.83 4.92 0.72
C GLU A 52 -3.20 4.68 1.36
N LYS A 53 -4.28 4.96 0.64
CA LYS A 53 -5.63 4.62 1.09
C LYS A 53 -5.83 3.11 1.20
N GLN A 54 -5.40 2.34 0.21
CA GLN A 54 -5.50 0.87 0.25
C GLN A 54 -4.69 0.26 1.40
N ILE A 55 -3.51 0.81 1.69
CA ILE A 55 -2.68 0.39 2.83
C ILE A 55 -3.45 0.63 4.13
N ARG A 56 -3.98 1.85 4.34
CA ARG A 56 -4.77 2.16 5.54
C ARG A 56 -6.02 1.30 5.68
N ASP A 57 -6.73 1.05 4.59
CA ASP A 57 -7.92 0.20 4.59
C ASP A 57 -7.56 -1.25 4.95
N ALA A 58 -6.45 -1.77 4.41
CA ALA A 58 -5.95 -3.11 4.72
C ALA A 58 -5.47 -3.22 6.18
N GLU A 59 -4.71 -2.25 6.67
CA GLU A 59 -4.25 -2.16 8.07
C GLU A 59 -5.43 -2.09 9.05
N ALA A 60 -6.45 -1.28 8.73
CA ALA A 60 -7.66 -1.19 9.54
C ALA A 60 -8.44 -2.51 9.56
N SER A 61 -8.53 -3.20 8.42
CA SER A 61 -9.17 -4.51 8.33
C SER A 61 -8.41 -5.58 9.13
N GLU A 62 -7.09 -5.52 9.15
CA GLU A 62 -6.28 -6.43 9.95
C GLU A 62 -6.40 -6.14 11.46
N ALA A 63 -6.32 -4.88 11.86
CA ALA A 63 -6.48 -4.47 13.25
C ALA A 63 -7.86 -4.84 13.80
N ALA A 64 -8.92 -4.74 12.97
CA ALA A 64 -10.26 -5.19 13.32
C ALA A 64 -10.37 -6.72 13.45
N ALA A 65 -9.67 -7.48 12.58
CA ALA A 65 -9.61 -8.93 12.67
C ALA A 65 -8.87 -9.40 13.93
N GLU A 66 -7.83 -8.69 14.34
CA GLU A 66 -7.05 -8.97 15.56
C GLU A 66 -7.83 -8.64 16.84
N THR A 67 -8.64 -7.57 16.85
CA THR A 67 -9.47 -7.19 18.01
C THR A 67 -10.70 -8.07 18.22
N VAL A 68 -11.29 -8.64 17.16
CA VAL A 68 -12.39 -9.63 17.28
C VAL A 68 -11.91 -10.95 17.89
N VAL A 69 -10.60 -11.16 17.94
CA VAL A 69 -9.97 -12.42 18.31
C VAL A 69 -9.54 -12.49 19.79
N GLY A 70 -9.61 -11.39 20.55
CA GLY A 70 -9.39 -11.40 22.01
C GLY A 70 -10.46 -10.61 22.76
N PRO A 71 -10.82 -10.96 24.01
CA PRO A 71 -10.31 -12.03 24.89
C PRO A 71 -11.05 -13.37 24.81
#